data_AF-A0AAE0CLK0-F1
#
_entry.id   AF-A0AAE0CLK0-F1
#
_cell.length_a   1.000
_cell.length_b   1.000
_cell.length_c   1.000
_cell.angle_alpha   90.00
_cell.angle_beta   90.00
_cell.angle_gamma   90.00
#
_symmetry.space_group_name_H-M   'P 1'
#
loop_
_entity.id
_entity.type
_entity.pdbx_description
1 polymer ?
#
loop_
_entity_poly.entity_id
_entity_poly.type
_entity_poly.pdbx_seq_one_letter_code
_entity_poly.pdbx_strand_id
1 'polypeptide(L)'
;MTDAWTDRKRRSIMNSCVNCRDGTTFLSSKESSDEAHTGEHLFEYVFKCIEQVGPKNVVQVVADNAANNMAAVKMLKEMMPNIFWSSCVTHTINLILEGIGKLPRFKKTLDNAKFFTIFIYVHHKTLWLMRSYTKKKEIIRSGVTRFASTFLTLQSLVEKKENLKAMFTSNEWEECKWSKTVKGKAAYSTVLNIGFWNGVTMCLKVFAPLV
;
A
#
# COMPACT_ATOMS: atom_id res chain seq x y z
N MET A 1 19.88 5.25 0.26
CA MET A 1 18.45 5.01 0.55
C MET A 1 18.34 3.67 1.23
N THR A 2 17.65 3.58 2.35
CA THR A 2 17.37 2.32 3.06
C THR A 2 15.88 2.06 3.04
N ASP A 3 15.50 0.80 2.87
CA ASP A 3 14.11 0.33 2.95
C ASP A 3 14.06 -0.91 3.84
N ALA A 4 12.97 -1.07 4.57
CA ALA A 4 12.74 -2.21 5.44
C ALA A 4 11.31 -2.70 5.23
N TRP A 5 11.16 -3.99 4.97
CA TRP A 5 9.83 -4.58 4.78
C TRP A 5 9.77 -5.99 5.36
N THR A 6 8.57 -6.33 5.84
CA THR A 6 8.28 -7.65 6.38
C THR A 6 7.32 -8.39 5.45
N ASP A 7 7.67 -9.61 5.07
CA ASP A 7 6.83 -10.45 4.23
C ASP A 7 5.68 -11.13 5.01
N ARG A 8 4.79 -11.82 4.30
CA ARG A 8 3.67 -12.54 4.94
C ARG A 8 4.09 -13.74 5.79
N LYS A 9 5.31 -14.24 5.60
CA LYS A 9 5.92 -15.30 6.41
C LYS A 9 6.67 -14.74 7.63
N ARG A 10 6.52 -13.43 7.91
CA ARG A 10 7.20 -12.70 8.99
C ARG A 10 8.72 -12.63 8.82
N ARG A 11 9.22 -12.83 7.62
CA ARG A 11 10.63 -12.54 7.33
C ARG A 11 10.80 -11.06 7.14
N SER A 12 11.78 -10.49 7.81
CA SER A 12 12.04 -9.07 7.71
C SER A 12 13.36 -8.83 7.00
N ILE A 13 13.34 -7.94 6.02
CA ILE A 13 14.48 -7.68 5.15
C ILE A 13 14.73 -6.18 5.16
N MET A 14 15.99 -5.81 5.35
CA MET A 14 16.48 -4.45 5.19
C MET A 14 17.40 -4.42 3.99
N ASN A 15 17.24 -3.40 3.15
CA ASN A 15 18.08 -3.23 1.96
C ASN A 15 18.52 -1.79 1.80
N SER A 16 19.69 -1.63 1.18
CA SER A 16 20.30 -0.34 0.91
C SER A 16 20.63 -0.20 -0.57
N CYS A 17 20.30 0.96 -1.11
CA CYS A 17 20.69 1.39 -2.44
C CYS A 17 21.45 2.71 -2.35
N VAL A 18 22.52 2.83 -3.13
CA VAL A 18 23.29 4.06 -3.29
C VAL A 18 22.84 4.73 -4.58
N ASN A 19 22.64 6.04 -4.55
CA ASN A 19 22.26 6.83 -5.71
C ASN A 19 23.32 7.91 -5.94
N CYS A 20 23.79 8.04 -7.17
CA CYS A 20 24.70 9.07 -7.61
C CYS A 20 24.27 9.58 -8.99
N ARG A 21 25.05 10.50 -9.59
CA ARG A 21 24.72 11.08 -10.91
C ARG A 21 24.57 10.02 -12.01
N ASP A 22 25.29 8.90 -11.89
CA ASP A 22 25.33 7.84 -12.91
C ASP A 22 24.17 6.85 -12.74
N GLY A 23 23.42 6.95 -11.64
CA GLY A 23 22.23 6.15 -11.38
C GLY A 23 22.17 5.56 -9.98
N THR A 24 21.26 4.61 -9.80
CA THR A 24 21.05 3.89 -8.54
C THR A 24 21.62 2.48 -8.61
N THR A 25 22.43 2.13 -7.63
CA THR A 25 23.03 0.80 -7.48
C THR A 25 22.57 0.17 -6.17
N PHE A 26 22.14 -1.08 -6.24
CA PHE A 26 21.89 -1.88 -5.04
C PHE A 26 23.21 -2.15 -4.31
N LEU A 27 23.26 -1.83 -3.02
CA LEU A 27 24.47 -1.99 -2.22
C LEU A 27 24.45 -3.30 -1.45
N SER A 28 23.38 -3.54 -0.68
CA SER A 28 23.26 -4.73 0.16
C SER A 28 21.83 -5.00 0.58
N SER A 29 21.57 -6.23 1.02
CA SER A 29 20.35 -6.63 1.70
C SER A 29 20.72 -7.56 2.84
N LYS A 30 20.05 -7.40 3.97
CA LYS A 30 20.21 -8.23 5.17
C LYS A 30 18.84 -8.74 5.60
N GLU A 31 18.72 -10.05 5.76
CA GLU A 31 17.60 -10.61 6.51
C GLU A 31 17.80 -10.32 8.00
N SER A 32 16.77 -9.80 8.66
CA SER A 32 16.79 -9.43 10.08
C SER A 32 15.51 -9.91 10.76
N SER A 33 15.09 -11.12 10.40
CA SER A 33 13.91 -11.78 10.97
C SER A 33 14.07 -12.09 12.46
N ASP A 34 15.30 -12.40 12.89
CA ASP A 34 15.63 -12.78 14.27
C ASP A 34 16.04 -11.59 15.14
N GLU A 35 16.16 -10.40 14.55
CA GLU A 35 16.61 -9.19 15.23
C GLU A 35 15.43 -8.24 15.42
N ALA A 36 15.26 -7.71 16.63
CA ALA A 36 14.31 -6.62 16.82
C ALA A 36 14.77 -5.43 15.98
N HIS A 37 13.90 -4.87 15.14
CA HIS A 37 14.18 -3.65 14.37
C HIS A 37 14.25 -2.42 15.26
N THR A 38 15.13 -2.39 16.25
CA THR A 38 15.32 -1.24 17.12
C THR A 38 16.01 -0.11 16.36
N GLY A 39 16.03 1.08 16.95
CA GLY A 39 16.76 2.20 16.35
C GLY A 39 18.25 1.93 16.24
N GLU A 40 18.83 1.21 17.20
CA GLU A 40 20.25 0.84 17.23
C GLU A 40 20.59 -0.11 16.08
N HIS A 41 19.77 -1.14 15.83
CA HIS A 41 20.02 -2.09 14.75
C HIS A 41 19.99 -1.43 13.37
N LEU A 42 19.00 -0.56 13.15
CA LEU A 42 18.88 0.23 11.92
C LEU A 42 20.05 1.20 11.77
N PHE A 43 20.46 1.84 12.87
CA PHE A 43 21.64 2.70 12.92
C PHE A 43 22.89 1.95 12.48
N GLU A 44 23.18 0.77 13.06
CA GLU A 44 24.37 -0.01 12.73
C GLU A 44 24.40 -0.45 11.27
N TYR A 45 23.25 -0.89 10.73
CA TYR A 45 23.15 -1.29 9.34
C TYR A 45 23.45 -0.12 8.39
N VAL A 46 22.84 1.05 8.65
CA VAL A 46 23.06 2.25 7.83
C VAL A 46 24.49 2.76 7.99
N PHE A 47 25.05 2.74 9.20
CA PHE A 47 26.42 3.14 9.49
C PHE A 47 27.43 2.30 8.68
N LYS A 48 27.30 0.97 8.70
CA LYS A 48 28.14 0.07 7.88
C LYS A 48 28.03 0.36 6.39
N CYS A 49 26.83 0.69 5.90
CA CYS A 49 26.64 1.10 4.51
C CYS A 49 27.40 2.40 4.17
N ILE A 50 27.39 3.37 5.09
CA ILE A 50 28.11 4.64 4.92
C ILE A 50 29.62 4.42 4.94
N GLU A 51 30.13 3.58 5.85
CA GLU A 51 31.54 3.23 5.91
C GLU A 51 32.01 2.55 4.61
N GLN A 52 31.21 1.61 4.09
CA GLN A 52 31.50 0.91 2.84
C GLN A 52 31.58 1.85 1.63
N VAL A 53 30.70 2.86 1.56
CA VAL A 53 30.70 3.87 0.49
C VAL A 53 31.80 4.93 0.71
N GLY A 54 32.20 5.12 1.96
CA GLY A 54 33.08 6.19 2.41
C GLY A 54 32.27 7.43 2.85
N PRO A 55 32.38 7.89 4.11
CA PRO A 55 31.56 9.00 4.63
C PRO A 55 31.66 10.29 3.83
N LYS A 56 32.83 10.57 3.22
CA LYS A 56 33.05 11.76 2.37
C LYS A 56 32.25 11.73 1.05
N ASN A 57 31.82 10.54 0.62
CA ASN A 57 31.04 10.34 -0.60
C ASN A 57 29.53 10.32 -0.34
N VAL A 58 29.11 10.36 0.93
CA VAL A 58 27.70 10.32 1.31
C VAL A 58 27.23 11.72 1.70
N VAL A 59 26.33 12.28 0.89
CA VAL A 59 25.73 13.58 1.17
C VAL A 59 24.41 13.43 1.94
N GLN A 60 23.66 12.36 1.68
CA GLN A 60 22.31 12.19 2.21
C GLN A 60 21.94 10.73 2.45
N VAL A 61 21.25 10.49 3.55
CA VAL A 61 20.55 9.24 3.85
C VAL A 61 19.05 9.47 3.83
N VAL A 62 18.34 8.61 3.10
CA VAL A 62 16.87 8.61 3.00
C VAL A 62 16.35 7.32 3.60
N ALA A 63 15.46 7.43 4.59
CA ALA A 63 14.78 6.31 5.25
C ALA A 63 13.29 6.65 5.50
N ASP A 64 12.44 5.67 5.79
CA ASP A 64 11.04 5.94 6.15
C ASP A 64 10.88 6.62 7.54
N ASN A 65 9.65 7.03 7.87
CA ASN A 65 9.34 7.75 9.11
C ASN A 65 8.89 6.85 10.27
N ALA A 66 9.10 5.54 10.18
CA ALA A 66 8.82 4.65 11.30
C ALA A 66 9.61 5.08 12.54
N ALA A 67 9.05 4.89 13.73
CA ALA A 67 9.64 5.34 14.99
C ALA A 67 11.09 4.85 15.17
N ASN A 68 11.37 3.61 14.77
CA ASN A 68 12.69 3.00 14.90
C ASN A 68 13.69 3.63 13.91
N ASN A 69 13.25 3.96 12.69
CA ASN A 69 14.07 4.74 11.76
C ASN A 69 14.35 6.13 12.32
N MET A 70 13.36 6.81 12.88
CA MET A 70 13.57 8.13 13.52
C MET A 70 14.57 8.07 14.69
N ALA A 71 14.59 6.98 15.45
CA ALA A 71 15.58 6.76 16.51
C ALA A 71 17.00 6.57 15.93
N ALA A 72 17.15 5.71 14.91
CA ALA A 72 18.43 5.51 14.21
C ALA A 72 18.99 6.82 13.64
N VAL A 73 18.11 7.65 13.12
CA VAL A 73 18.43 8.95 12.54
C VAL A 73 18.99 9.92 13.54
N LYS A 74 18.40 9.93 14.75
CA LYS A 74 18.89 10.78 15.82
C LYS A 74 20.35 10.43 16.14
N MET A 75 20.66 9.14 16.26
CA MET A 75 22.02 8.64 16.49
C MET A 75 22.96 8.97 15.31
N LEU A 76 22.52 8.79 14.06
CA LEU A 76 23.31 9.15 12.87
C LEU A 76 23.64 10.64 12.82
N LYS A 77 22.69 11.51 13.18
CA LYS A 77 22.90 12.97 13.20
C LYS A 77 23.95 13.38 14.24
N GLU A 78 23.99 12.72 15.38
CA GLU A 78 24.98 12.97 16.44
C GLU A 78 26.38 12.49 16.00
N MET A 79 26.48 11.30 15.39
CA MET A 79 27.74 10.70 14.95
C MET A 79 28.31 11.32 13.67
N MET A 80 27.46 11.75 12.74
CA MET A 80 27.84 12.19 11.39
C MET A 80 27.09 13.48 11.00
N PRO A 81 27.41 14.63 11.63
CA PRO A 81 26.66 15.87 11.46
C PRO A 81 26.74 16.46 10.04
N ASN A 82 27.71 16.01 9.23
CA ASN A 82 27.90 16.47 7.85
C ASN A 82 27.00 15.73 6.83
N ILE A 83 26.28 14.69 7.24
CA ILE A 83 25.40 13.91 6.36
C ILE A 83 23.95 14.36 6.59
N PHE A 84 23.28 14.77 5.52
CA PHE A 84 21.86 15.11 5.60
C PHE A 84 21.02 13.85 5.82
N TRP A 85 19.98 13.99 6.63
CA TRP A 85 18.95 12.97 6.74
C TRP A 85 17.60 13.51 6.35
N SER A 86 16.88 12.75 5.53
CA SER A 86 15.53 13.07 5.12
C SER A 86 14.61 11.85 5.19
N SER A 87 13.36 12.13 5.49
CA SER A 87 12.27 11.20 5.39
C SER A 87 11.98 10.79 3.94
N CYS A 88 11.51 9.56 3.76
CA CYS A 88 11.03 9.07 2.47
C CYS A 88 9.75 9.80 2.07
N VAL A 89 9.80 10.54 0.96
CA VAL A 89 8.65 11.28 0.41
C VAL A 89 7.48 10.34 0.10
N THR A 90 7.76 9.17 -0.48
CA THR A 90 6.73 8.17 -0.81
C THR A 90 5.99 7.70 0.45
N HIS A 91 6.72 7.48 1.55
CA HIS A 91 6.12 7.10 2.83
C HIS A 91 5.28 8.26 3.40
N THR A 92 5.79 9.49 3.32
CA THR A 92 5.07 10.69 3.75
C THR A 92 3.75 10.88 3.00
N ILE A 93 3.75 10.77 1.67
CA ILE A 93 2.54 10.83 0.84
C ILE A 93 1.56 9.73 1.24
N ASN A 94 2.06 8.51 1.49
CA ASN A 94 1.23 7.41 1.94
C ASN A 94 0.53 7.68 3.29
N LEU A 95 1.23 8.34 4.23
CA LEU A 95 0.64 8.77 5.51
C LEU A 95 -0.38 9.90 5.34
N ILE A 96 -0.16 10.83 4.40
CA ILE A 96 -1.15 11.87 4.06
C ILE A 96 -2.43 11.21 3.52
N LEU A 97 -2.30 10.28 2.57
CA LEU A 97 -3.42 9.51 2.02
C LEU A 97 -4.15 8.71 3.10
N GLU A 98 -3.41 8.11 4.04
CA GLU A 98 -3.99 7.46 5.22
C GLU A 98 -4.81 8.42 6.07
N GLY A 99 -4.24 9.59 6.39
CA GLY A 99 -4.89 10.63 7.19
C GLY A 99 -6.20 11.09 6.55
N ILE A 100 -6.17 11.40 5.25
CA ILE A 100 -7.38 11.78 4.50
C ILE A 100 -8.38 10.63 4.48
N GLY A 101 -7.93 9.39 4.22
CA GLY A 101 -8.79 8.22 4.18
C GLY A 101 -9.51 7.91 5.50
N LYS A 102 -8.92 8.30 6.64
CA LYS A 102 -9.55 8.14 7.97
C LYS A 102 -10.66 9.15 8.25
N LEU A 103 -10.75 10.25 7.50
CA LEU A 103 -11.81 11.25 7.70
C LEU A 103 -13.21 10.62 7.47
N PRO A 104 -14.23 10.95 8.28
CA PRO A 104 -15.57 10.35 8.18
C PRO A 104 -16.17 10.41 6.77
N ARG A 105 -15.86 11.47 6.02
CA ARG A 105 -16.31 11.69 4.64
C ARG A 105 -15.82 10.63 3.65
N PHE A 106 -14.61 10.10 3.84
CA PHE A 106 -14.00 9.11 2.94
C PHE A 106 -14.05 7.69 3.50
N LYS A 107 -13.90 7.56 4.81
CA LYS A 107 -13.80 6.29 5.54
C LYS A 107 -14.87 5.27 5.13
N LYS A 108 -16.15 5.68 5.14
CA LYS A 108 -17.27 4.79 4.79
C LYS A 108 -17.16 4.22 3.37
N THR A 109 -16.77 5.05 2.40
CA THR A 109 -16.58 4.63 1.01
C THR A 109 -15.41 3.66 0.88
N LEU A 110 -14.29 3.96 1.53
CA LEU A 110 -13.10 3.11 1.51
C LEU A 110 -13.36 1.75 2.17
N ASP A 111 -14.05 1.73 3.30
CA ASP A 111 -14.42 0.51 4.02
C ASP A 111 -15.38 -0.36 3.17
N ASN A 112 -16.35 0.27 2.49
CA ASN A 112 -17.24 -0.43 1.56
C ASN A 112 -16.49 -1.01 0.35
N ALA A 113 -15.57 -0.25 -0.25
CA ALA A 113 -14.75 -0.72 -1.37
C ALA A 113 -13.84 -1.89 -0.95
N LYS A 114 -13.23 -1.80 0.24
CA LYS A 114 -12.43 -2.88 0.83
C LYS A 114 -13.28 -4.12 1.11
N PHE A 115 -14.45 -3.96 1.70
CA PHE A 115 -15.39 -5.06 1.94
C PHE A 115 -15.79 -5.74 0.62
N PHE A 116 -16.19 -4.96 -0.39
CA PHE A 116 -16.64 -5.47 -1.67
C PHE A 116 -15.54 -6.25 -2.41
N THR A 117 -14.32 -5.71 -2.44
CA THR A 117 -13.18 -6.40 -3.05
C THR A 117 -12.83 -7.68 -2.30
N ILE A 118 -12.78 -7.67 -0.97
CA ILE A 118 -12.58 -8.89 -0.17
C ILE A 118 -13.67 -9.92 -0.51
N PHE A 119 -14.94 -9.51 -0.54
CA PHE A 119 -16.04 -10.41 -0.84
C PHE A 119 -15.89 -11.11 -2.20
N ILE A 120 -15.51 -10.38 -3.24
CA ILE A 120 -15.27 -10.96 -4.58
C ILE A 120 -14.18 -12.04 -4.53
N TYR A 121 -13.06 -11.77 -3.86
CA TYR A 121 -11.88 -12.65 -3.88
C TYR A 121 -11.93 -13.80 -2.88
N VAL A 122 -12.78 -13.73 -1.85
CA VAL A 122 -12.84 -14.76 -0.79
C VAL A 122 -13.46 -16.06 -1.29
N HIS A 123 -14.37 -16.04 -2.28
CA HIS A 123 -15.03 -17.25 -2.76
C HIS A 123 -14.69 -17.56 -4.22
N HIS A 124 -14.43 -18.83 -4.53
CA HIS A 124 -14.12 -19.26 -5.91
C HIS A 124 -15.21 -18.89 -6.91
N LYS A 125 -16.49 -19.04 -6.54
CA LYS A 125 -17.63 -18.75 -7.45
C LYS A 125 -17.81 -17.24 -7.70
N THR A 126 -17.64 -16.39 -6.69
CA THR A 126 -17.72 -14.92 -6.86
C THR A 126 -16.57 -14.41 -7.70
N LEU A 127 -15.36 -14.93 -7.48
CA LEU A 127 -14.18 -14.61 -8.27
C LEU A 127 -14.33 -15.06 -9.72
N TRP A 128 -14.81 -16.29 -9.93
CA TRP A 128 -15.08 -16.82 -11.27
C TRP A 128 -16.11 -15.96 -12.02
N LEU A 129 -17.23 -15.62 -11.38
CA LEU A 129 -18.24 -14.73 -11.96
C LEU A 129 -17.63 -13.38 -12.34
N MET A 130 -16.90 -12.73 -11.43
CA MET A 130 -16.25 -11.46 -11.72
C MET A 130 -15.37 -11.56 -12.96
N ARG A 131 -14.53 -12.60 -13.06
CA ARG A 131 -13.65 -12.83 -14.22
C ARG A 131 -14.43 -13.07 -15.51
N SER A 132 -15.55 -13.79 -15.46
CA SER A 132 -16.41 -13.99 -16.64
C SER A 132 -16.97 -12.67 -17.16
N TYR A 133 -17.41 -11.79 -16.26
CA TYR A 133 -17.98 -10.49 -16.62
C TYR A 133 -16.93 -9.43 -16.98
N THR A 134 -15.69 -9.53 -16.45
CA THR A 134 -14.61 -8.56 -16.71
C THR A 134 -13.63 -9.01 -17.80
N LYS A 135 -13.93 -10.07 -18.56
CA LYS A 135 -13.01 -10.66 -19.56
C LYS A 135 -11.64 -11.01 -18.95
N LYS A 136 -11.66 -11.61 -17.75
CA LYS A 136 -10.49 -11.96 -16.92
C LYS A 136 -9.64 -10.78 -16.45
N LYS A 137 -10.10 -9.53 -16.61
CA LYS A 137 -9.41 -8.37 -16.04
C LYS A 137 -9.62 -8.33 -14.52
N GLU A 138 -8.52 -8.42 -13.79
CA GLU A 138 -8.52 -8.42 -12.32
C GLU A 138 -8.79 -7.05 -11.72
N ILE A 139 -9.36 -7.02 -10.52
CA ILE A 139 -9.39 -5.81 -9.71
C ILE A 139 -8.03 -5.67 -9.04
N ILE A 140 -7.40 -4.49 -9.16
CA ILE A 140 -6.15 -4.22 -8.42
C ILE A 140 -6.47 -4.28 -6.93
N ARG A 141 -5.78 -5.15 -6.20
CA ARG A 141 -6.00 -5.35 -4.77
C ARG A 141 -5.08 -4.46 -3.97
N SER A 142 -5.63 -3.83 -2.94
CA SER A 142 -4.82 -3.10 -1.97
C SER A 142 -3.80 -4.04 -1.31
N GLY A 143 -2.53 -3.65 -1.36
CA GLY A 143 -1.44 -4.28 -0.63
C GLY A 143 -1.49 -3.86 0.84
N VAL A 144 -1.09 -4.76 1.74
CA VAL A 144 -1.18 -4.58 3.21
C VAL A 144 -0.42 -3.33 3.68
N THR A 145 0.62 -2.91 2.95
CA THR A 145 1.60 -1.92 3.42
C THR A 145 1.47 -0.52 2.80
N ARG A 146 0.51 -0.25 1.88
CA ARG A 146 0.46 1.05 1.16
C ARG A 146 -0.96 1.53 0.89
N PHE A 147 -1.37 2.65 1.48
CA PHE A 147 -2.62 3.37 1.18
C PHE A 147 -2.73 3.82 -0.28
N ALA A 148 -1.61 4.12 -0.96
CA ALA A 148 -1.63 4.37 -2.40
C ALA A 148 -2.25 3.20 -3.21
N SER A 149 -2.15 1.96 -2.72
CA SER A 149 -2.80 0.81 -3.37
C SER A 149 -4.33 0.85 -3.26
N THR A 150 -4.88 1.55 -2.26
CA THR A 150 -6.32 1.81 -2.14
C THR A 150 -6.80 2.68 -3.29
N PHE A 151 -6.02 3.69 -3.70
CA PHE A 151 -6.34 4.51 -4.86
C PHE A 151 -6.43 3.67 -6.14
N LEU A 152 -5.42 2.83 -6.40
CA LEU A 152 -5.44 1.92 -7.56
C LEU A 152 -6.61 0.93 -7.52
N THR A 153 -6.99 0.48 -6.32
CA THR A 153 -8.17 -0.38 -6.12
C THR A 153 -9.45 0.35 -6.53
N LEU A 154 -9.62 1.59 -6.07
CA LEU A 154 -10.79 2.42 -6.43
C LEU A 154 -10.86 2.71 -7.93
N GLN A 155 -9.73 3.05 -8.54
CA GLN A 155 -9.64 3.29 -9.99
C GLN A 155 -10.06 2.03 -10.76
N SER A 156 -9.49 0.89 -10.39
CA SER A 156 -9.85 -0.40 -10.98
C SER A 156 -11.32 -0.80 -10.76
N LEU A 157 -11.95 -0.38 -9.65
CA LEU A 157 -13.38 -0.60 -9.41
C LEU A 157 -14.24 0.26 -10.36
N VAL A 158 -13.87 1.52 -10.58
CA VAL A 158 -14.58 2.42 -11.51
C VAL A 158 -14.48 1.92 -12.94
N GLU A 159 -13.29 1.51 -13.39
CA GLU A 159 -13.08 0.92 -14.72
C GLU A 159 -13.97 -0.29 -14.99
N LYS A 160 -14.29 -1.06 -13.94
CA LYS A 160 -15.07 -2.30 -14.02
C LYS A 160 -16.50 -2.13 -13.54
N LYS A 161 -16.93 -0.88 -13.28
CA LYS A 161 -18.22 -0.57 -12.66
C LYS A 161 -19.39 -1.23 -13.40
N GLU A 162 -19.46 -1.05 -14.71
CA GLU A 162 -20.59 -1.57 -15.49
C GLU A 162 -20.56 -3.10 -15.60
N ASN A 163 -19.37 -3.71 -15.73
CA ASN A 163 -19.22 -5.17 -15.68
C ASN A 163 -19.63 -5.75 -14.32
N LEU A 164 -19.27 -5.08 -13.23
CA LEU A 164 -19.61 -5.49 -11.87
C LEU A 164 -21.11 -5.34 -11.62
N LYS A 165 -21.74 -4.27 -12.10
CA LYS A 165 -23.20 -4.13 -12.04
C LYS A 165 -23.89 -5.26 -12.80
N ALA A 166 -23.48 -5.51 -14.05
CA ALA A 166 -24.02 -6.58 -14.88
C ALA A 166 -23.88 -7.96 -14.20
N MET A 167 -22.72 -8.24 -13.59
CA MET A 167 -22.50 -9.45 -12.81
C MET A 167 -23.53 -9.59 -11.69
N PHE A 168 -23.73 -8.56 -10.87
CA PHE A 168 -24.60 -8.63 -9.70
C PHE A 168 -26.09 -8.58 -10.04
N THR A 169 -26.47 -8.17 -11.24
CA THR A 169 -27.86 -8.20 -11.74
C THR A 169 -28.14 -9.38 -12.67
N SER A 170 -27.23 -10.34 -12.75
CA SER A 170 -27.34 -11.50 -13.65
C SER A 170 -28.08 -12.67 -13.00
N ASN A 171 -28.69 -13.52 -13.84
CA ASN A 171 -29.30 -14.76 -13.39
C ASN A 171 -28.27 -15.69 -12.71
N GLU A 172 -27.04 -15.73 -13.23
CA GLU A 172 -25.96 -16.54 -12.65
C GLU A 172 -25.56 -16.06 -11.25
N TRP A 173 -25.75 -14.77 -10.95
CA TRP A 173 -25.60 -14.26 -9.59
C TRP A 173 -26.78 -14.66 -8.70
N GLU A 174 -28.02 -14.58 -9.19
CA GLU A 174 -29.19 -15.01 -8.40
C GLU A 174 -29.11 -16.48 -8.00
N GLU A 175 -28.66 -17.34 -8.92
CA GLU A 175 -28.40 -18.76 -8.69
C GLU A 175 -27.19 -19.02 -7.77
N CYS A 176 -26.28 -18.06 -7.65
CA CYS A 176 -25.10 -18.18 -6.82
C CYS A 176 -25.48 -18.26 -5.34
N LYS A 177 -25.05 -19.31 -4.62
CA LYS A 177 -25.33 -19.48 -3.18
C LYS A 177 -24.99 -18.26 -2.31
N TRP A 178 -24.01 -17.47 -2.74
CA TRP A 178 -23.54 -16.30 -2.01
C TRP A 178 -24.50 -15.12 -2.09
N SER A 179 -25.38 -15.04 -3.11
CA SER A 179 -26.37 -13.96 -3.28
C SER A 179 -27.36 -13.89 -2.12
N LYS A 180 -27.71 -15.05 -1.55
CA LYS A 180 -28.66 -15.18 -0.43
C LYS A 180 -28.04 -14.83 0.94
N THR A 181 -26.72 -14.77 1.04
CA THR A 181 -26.02 -14.48 2.30
C THR A 181 -26.11 -13.00 2.66
N VAL A 182 -25.99 -12.68 3.95
CA VAL A 182 -25.95 -11.28 4.43
C VAL A 182 -24.84 -10.49 3.74
N LYS A 183 -23.65 -11.09 3.58
CA LYS A 183 -22.51 -10.46 2.89
C LYS A 183 -22.78 -10.25 1.40
N GLY A 184 -23.40 -11.20 0.72
CA GLY A 184 -23.76 -11.07 -0.70
C GLY A 184 -24.81 -10.00 -0.95
N LYS A 185 -25.85 -9.93 -0.09
CA LYS A 185 -26.84 -8.84 -0.13
C LYS A 185 -26.19 -7.48 0.10
N ALA A 186 -25.27 -7.37 1.06
CA ALA A 186 -24.52 -6.14 1.30
C ALA A 186 -23.62 -5.74 0.10
N ALA A 187 -22.97 -6.71 -0.55
CA ALA A 187 -22.16 -6.47 -1.73
C ALA A 187 -23.02 -6.02 -2.93
N TYR A 188 -24.16 -6.66 -3.14
CA TYR A 188 -25.17 -6.25 -4.13
C TYR A 188 -25.64 -4.81 -3.90
N SER A 189 -26.06 -4.49 -2.67
CA SER A 189 -26.46 -3.13 -2.30
C SER A 189 -25.34 -2.13 -2.48
N THR A 190 -24.09 -2.49 -2.21
CA THR A 190 -22.93 -1.61 -2.42
C THR A 190 -22.74 -1.27 -3.90
N VAL A 191 -22.77 -2.28 -4.78
CA VAL A 191 -22.51 -2.10 -6.22
C VAL A 191 -23.62 -1.33 -6.94
N LEU A 192 -24.86 -1.40 -6.46
CA LEU A 192 -25.98 -0.65 -7.04
C LEU A 192 -26.16 0.74 -6.41
N ASN A 193 -25.50 1.03 -5.30
CA ASN A 193 -25.64 2.30 -4.62
C ASN A 193 -24.93 3.44 -5.38
N ILE A 194 -25.71 4.42 -5.85
CA ILE A 194 -25.19 5.61 -6.55
C ILE A 194 -24.28 6.43 -5.63
N GLY A 195 -24.66 6.60 -4.36
CA GLY A 195 -23.88 7.31 -3.35
C GLY A 195 -22.50 6.67 -3.12
N PHE A 196 -22.39 5.34 -3.17
CA PHE A 196 -21.10 4.65 -3.11
C PHE A 196 -20.20 5.06 -4.29
N TRP A 197 -20.69 4.98 -5.53
CA TRP A 197 -19.91 5.36 -6.71
C TRP A 197 -19.54 6.84 -6.76
N ASN A 198 -20.44 7.71 -6.29
CA ASN A 198 -20.14 9.14 -6.13
C ASN A 198 -19.04 9.35 -5.09
N GLY A 199 -19.09 8.61 -3.98
CA GLY A 199 -18.03 8.58 -2.97
C GLY A 199 -16.69 8.09 -3.54
N VAL A 200 -16.70 7.03 -4.35
CA VAL A 200 -15.48 6.50 -5.00
C VAL A 200 -14.89 7.54 -5.94
N THR A 201 -15.71 8.17 -6.77
CA THR A 201 -15.29 9.25 -7.69
C THR A 201 -14.72 10.43 -6.91
N MET A 202 -15.33 10.78 -5.78
CA MET A 202 -14.81 11.83 -4.92
C MET A 202 -13.44 11.47 -4.33
N CYS A 203 -13.27 10.25 -3.82
CA CYS A 203 -11.97 9.77 -3.32
C CYS A 203 -10.90 9.88 -4.40
N LEU A 204 -11.21 9.45 -5.63
CA LEU A 204 -10.28 9.53 -6.76
C LEU A 204 -9.89 10.98 -7.08
N LYS A 205 -10.84 11.92 -7.09
CA LYS A 205 -10.54 13.34 -7.33
C LYS A 205 -9.60 13.95 -6.28
N VAL A 206 -9.76 13.54 -5.02
CA VAL A 206 -8.93 14.05 -3.91
C VAL A 206 -7.56 13.40 -3.86
N PHE A 207 -7.47 12.11 -4.19
CA PHE A 207 -6.23 11.35 -4.13
C PHE A 207 -5.37 11.47 -5.39
N ALA A 208 -5.97 11.71 -6.56
CA ALA A 208 -5.25 11.84 -7.84
C ALA A 208 -4.08 12.85 -7.84
N PRO A 209 -4.17 14.05 -7.24
CA PRO A 209 -3.02 14.96 -7.22
C PRO A 209 -1.87 14.50 -6.31
N LEU A 210 -2.06 13.45 -5.50
CA LEU A 210 -1.09 12.93 -4.54
C LEU A 210 -0.47 11.60 -4.97
N VAL A 211 -0.95 10.98 -6.06
CA VAL A 211 -0.55 9.64 -6.53
C VAL A 211 -0.11 9.73 -7.99
#